data_AF-A0A9W2V8N4-F1
#
_entry.id   AF-A0A9W2V8N4-F1
#
_cell.length_a   1.000
_cell.length_b   1.000
_cell.length_c   1.000
_cell.angle_alpha   90.00
_cell.angle_beta   90.00
_cell.angle_gamma   90.00
#
_symmetry.space_group_name_H-M   'P 1'
#
loop_
_entity.id
_entity.type
_entity.pdbx_description
1 polymer ?
#
loop_
_entity_poly.entity_id
_entity_poly.type
_entity_poly.pdbx_seq_one_letter_code
_entity_poly.pdbx_strand_id
1 'polypeptide(L)'
;MVIASTAVNYCGLETILHMTCCCQSREQITGYLHKAKRLGLKNILALRGDPVGDQWEEEEGGFSYAADLVRHIRSEFGDYFDVCVAGYPKGHPDAGSFEADLKYLKEKVSAGADFIITQLFFEADTFFHFVKACSEIGITCPILPGIFPIQGYHSLRQLVKLSKLEVPQQIKDVIEPIKDNDAAIRNYGIEQAVSLCQELLTSGLVPGLHFYTLNREMATTEVLKRLGMWIEDPRRPLPWAVSAHPKRREEDVRPIFWASRPKSYIYRTQEWDEFPNGRWGNSSSPAFGELKDYYLFYLTSKSPREELLKMWGEELTGEESVFEVFACYLSGEPNQNGYKVTCLPWNDEPLAAETSLMKEELLRVNRQGILTINSQPNINGKPSSDPIVGWGPSGGYVFQKAYLEFFTSRETVGALLQVLKKYELRVNYHIVDVKGENITNAPELQPNAVTWGIFPGREIIQPTVVDPVSFMFWKDEAFALWIEQWGKLYEEESPSRMIIQYIHDNYFLVNLVDNEFPLDNCLWQVVEDTFELLNRPGPEQGTETL
;
A
#
# COMPACT_ATOMS: atom_id res chain seq x y z
N MET A 1 9.07 14.92 -2.94
CA MET A 1 9.57 14.23 -1.71
C MET A 1 8.50 13.32 -1.08
N VAL A 2 7.38 13.85 -0.56
CA VAL A 2 6.38 13.05 0.18
C VAL A 2 5.78 11.90 -0.65
N ILE A 3 5.44 12.16 -1.92
CA ILE A 3 4.95 11.12 -2.85
C ILE A 3 5.97 9.99 -3.02
N ALA A 4 7.24 10.31 -3.22
CA ALA A 4 8.30 9.31 -3.38
C ALA A 4 8.51 8.48 -2.09
N SER A 5 8.44 9.12 -0.92
CA SER A 5 8.46 8.42 0.37
C SER A 5 7.26 7.48 0.53
N THR A 6 6.07 7.92 0.09
CA THR A 6 4.85 7.10 0.13
C THR A 6 5.00 5.85 -0.74
N ALA A 7 5.54 6.00 -1.95
CA ALA A 7 5.78 4.89 -2.87
C ALA A 7 6.73 3.83 -2.26
N VAL A 8 7.81 4.25 -1.61
CA VAL A 8 8.75 3.33 -0.94
C VAL A 8 8.13 2.68 0.30
N ASN A 9 7.60 3.49 1.21
CA ASN A 9 7.25 3.03 2.55
C ASN A 9 5.91 2.29 2.60
N TYR A 10 4.92 2.72 1.80
CA TYR A 10 3.55 2.22 1.84
C TYR A 10 3.13 1.41 0.61
N CYS A 11 3.75 1.65 -0.55
CA CYS A 11 3.43 0.90 -1.78
C CYS A 11 4.46 -0.19 -2.12
N GLY A 12 5.60 -0.25 -1.41
CA GLY A 12 6.64 -1.25 -1.66
C GLY A 12 7.37 -1.08 -2.99
N LEU A 13 7.37 0.13 -3.57
CA LEU A 13 7.93 0.40 -4.89
C LEU A 13 9.34 0.97 -4.80
N GLU A 14 10.26 0.41 -5.59
CA GLU A 14 11.53 1.06 -5.87
C GLU A 14 11.29 2.38 -6.62
N THR A 15 11.85 3.47 -6.09
CA THR A 15 11.46 4.82 -6.51
C THR A 15 12.67 5.70 -6.74
N ILE A 16 12.66 6.44 -7.85
CA ILE A 16 13.66 7.47 -8.19
C ILE A 16 13.07 8.84 -7.85
N LEU A 17 13.75 9.60 -6.98
CA LEU A 17 13.40 10.98 -6.70
C LEU A 17 14.12 11.91 -7.67
N HIS A 18 13.37 12.68 -8.46
CA HIS A 18 13.95 13.73 -9.30
C HIS A 18 14.35 14.92 -8.43
N MET A 19 15.57 15.43 -8.67
CA MET A 19 16.11 16.58 -7.96
C MET A 19 16.80 17.53 -8.93
N THR A 20 16.42 18.81 -8.87
CA THR A 20 17.00 19.89 -9.68
C THR A 20 17.89 20.77 -8.82
N CYS A 21 18.97 21.29 -9.38
CA CYS A 21 19.93 22.14 -8.67
C CYS A 21 19.86 23.64 -9.02
N CYS A 22 19.00 24.04 -9.96
CA CYS A 22 18.74 25.44 -10.31
C CYS A 22 18.15 26.22 -9.13
N CYS A 23 18.69 27.41 -8.86
CA CYS A 23 18.26 28.33 -7.79
C CYS A 23 18.21 27.66 -6.40
N GLN A 24 19.21 26.83 -6.10
CA GLN A 24 19.35 26.18 -4.80
C GLN A 24 20.78 26.25 -4.30
N SER A 25 20.92 26.56 -3.02
CA SER A 25 22.21 26.53 -2.32
C SER A 25 22.66 25.09 -2.05
N ARG A 26 23.97 24.93 -1.85
CA ARG A 26 24.57 23.64 -1.47
C ARG A 26 23.95 23.06 -0.19
N GLU A 27 23.69 23.90 0.80
CA GLU A 27 23.10 23.53 2.09
C GLU A 27 21.66 23.02 1.92
N GLN A 28 20.86 23.66 1.05
CA GLN A 28 19.50 23.24 0.76
C GLN A 28 19.47 21.85 0.12
N ILE A 29 20.29 21.64 -0.91
CA ILE A 29 20.43 20.33 -1.58
C ILE A 29 20.88 19.25 -0.59
N THR A 30 21.90 19.53 0.23
CA THR A 30 22.36 18.60 1.28
C THR A 30 21.25 18.26 2.27
N GLY A 31 20.47 19.25 2.70
CA GLY A 31 19.30 19.05 3.57
C GLY A 31 18.24 18.14 2.94
N TYR A 32 17.95 18.32 1.63
CA TYR A 32 17.03 17.47 0.90
C TYR A 32 17.54 16.04 0.72
N LEU A 33 18.83 15.85 0.45
CA LEU A 33 19.45 14.53 0.33
C LEU A 33 19.44 13.77 1.67
N HIS A 34 19.75 14.45 2.78
CA HIS A 34 19.60 13.84 4.12
C HIS A 34 18.15 13.44 4.40
N LYS A 35 17.19 14.29 4.03
CA LYS A 35 15.77 13.95 4.18
C LYS A 35 15.37 12.76 3.32
N ALA A 36 15.84 12.67 2.07
CA ALA A 36 15.58 11.54 1.18
C ALA A 36 16.12 10.23 1.77
N LYS A 37 17.39 10.24 2.20
CA LYS A 37 18.05 9.10 2.87
C LYS A 37 17.30 8.64 4.12
N ARG A 38 16.89 9.58 4.99
CA ARG A 38 16.10 9.25 6.20
C ARG A 38 14.75 8.61 5.90
N LEU A 39 14.14 8.97 4.77
CA LEU A 39 12.85 8.40 4.32
C LEU A 39 13.01 7.08 3.54
N GLY A 40 14.23 6.57 3.42
CA GLY A 40 14.53 5.29 2.75
C GLY A 40 14.72 5.38 1.23
N LEU A 41 14.77 6.59 0.66
CA LEU A 41 15.05 6.75 -0.77
C LEU A 41 16.52 6.45 -1.05
N LYS A 42 16.76 5.64 -2.09
CA LYS A 42 18.10 5.22 -2.54
C LYS A 42 18.45 5.67 -3.96
N ASN A 43 17.49 6.16 -4.74
CA ASN A 43 17.71 6.50 -6.14
C ASN A 43 17.39 7.98 -6.42
N ILE A 44 18.32 8.71 -7.04
CA ILE A 44 18.17 10.14 -7.38
C ILE A 44 18.37 10.34 -8.87
N LEU A 45 17.44 11.05 -9.53
CA LEU A 45 17.67 11.60 -10.88
C LEU A 45 18.20 13.03 -10.73
N ALA A 46 19.49 13.22 -11.01
CA ALA A 46 20.15 14.51 -10.93
C ALA A 46 19.91 15.35 -12.19
N LEU A 47 19.25 16.49 -12.01
CA LEU A 47 18.85 17.41 -13.08
C LEU A 47 19.39 18.81 -12.83
N ARG A 48 19.62 19.56 -13.91
CA ARG A 48 19.91 20.99 -13.81
C ARG A 48 18.65 21.73 -13.32
N GLY A 49 17.53 21.48 -13.99
CA GLY A 49 16.34 22.31 -13.89
C GLY A 49 16.32 23.38 -14.99
N ASP A 50 15.18 24.03 -15.12
CA ASP A 50 14.94 25.14 -16.03
C ASP A 50 14.94 26.46 -15.23
N PRO A 51 15.45 27.56 -15.79
CA PRO A 51 15.47 28.85 -15.11
C PRO A 51 14.06 29.35 -14.79
N VAL A 52 13.92 30.09 -13.68
CA VAL A 52 12.68 30.78 -13.34
C VAL A 52 12.62 32.09 -14.13
N GLY A 53 12.01 32.06 -15.31
CA GLY A 53 11.94 33.20 -16.24
C GLY A 53 12.80 32.98 -17.49
N ASP A 54 13.15 34.07 -18.18
CA ASP A 54 13.81 34.00 -19.50
C ASP A 54 15.35 33.90 -19.43
N GLN A 55 15.96 34.08 -18.25
CA GLN A 55 17.42 34.11 -18.09
C GLN A 55 17.91 33.23 -16.95
N TRP A 56 19.09 32.63 -17.16
CA TRP A 56 19.81 31.88 -16.13
C TRP A 56 20.54 32.86 -15.21
N GLU A 57 20.25 32.80 -13.92
CA GLU A 57 20.98 33.54 -12.88
C GLU A 57 21.84 32.55 -12.10
N GLU A 58 23.16 32.75 -12.12
CA GLU A 58 24.09 31.97 -11.29
C GLU A 58 23.94 32.42 -9.83
N GLU A 59 23.62 31.48 -8.96
CA GLU A 59 23.61 31.73 -7.52
C GLU A 59 25.02 31.53 -6.96
N GLU A 60 25.52 32.52 -6.21
CA GLU A 60 26.87 32.47 -5.64
C GLU A 60 27.01 31.27 -4.68
N GLY A 61 27.87 30.31 -5.04
CA GLY A 61 28.03 29.05 -4.30
C GLY A 61 26.99 27.95 -4.61
N GLY A 62 26.12 28.17 -5.59
CA GLY A 62 25.13 27.22 -6.09
C GLY A 62 25.68 26.26 -7.17
N PHE A 63 24.77 25.56 -7.83
CA PHE A 63 25.08 24.57 -8.88
C PHE A 63 24.75 25.11 -10.27
N SER A 64 25.73 25.11 -11.18
CA SER A 64 25.51 25.57 -12.56
C SER A 64 25.04 24.43 -13.48
N TYR A 65 25.47 23.20 -13.21
CA TYR A 65 25.15 22.04 -14.05
C TYR A 65 24.74 20.82 -13.24
N ALA A 66 24.00 19.90 -13.87
CA ALA A 66 23.65 18.61 -13.27
C ALA A 66 24.89 17.79 -12.86
N ALA A 67 26.03 17.97 -13.55
CA ALA A 67 27.29 17.31 -13.19
C ALA A 67 27.77 17.74 -11.79
N ASP A 68 27.55 18.99 -11.40
CA ASP A 68 27.92 19.50 -10.07
C ASP A 68 27.08 18.84 -8.98
N LEU A 69 25.78 18.63 -9.23
CA LEU A 69 24.90 17.88 -8.34
C LEU A 69 25.35 16.42 -8.19
N VAL A 70 25.75 15.75 -9.29
CA VAL A 70 26.29 14.39 -9.22
C VAL A 70 27.56 14.34 -8.35
N ARG A 71 28.52 15.25 -8.59
CA ARG A 71 29.75 15.34 -7.78
C ARG A 71 29.45 15.57 -6.30
N HIS A 72 28.50 16.46 -6.01
CA HIS A 72 28.10 16.77 -4.64
C HIS A 72 27.46 15.59 -3.92
N ILE A 73 26.55 14.86 -4.59
CA ILE A 73 25.98 13.62 -4.05
C ILE A 73 27.10 12.62 -3.73
N ARG A 74 28.04 12.42 -4.65
CA ARG A 74 29.17 11.50 -4.45
C ARG A 74 30.11 11.95 -3.34
N SER A 75 30.38 13.25 -3.21
CA SER A 75 31.28 13.76 -2.16
C SER A 75 30.68 13.65 -0.75
N GLU A 76 29.37 13.90 -0.60
CA GLU A 76 28.71 13.94 0.72
C GLU A 76 28.15 12.56 1.14
N PHE A 77 27.74 11.73 0.18
CA PHE A 77 27.02 10.47 0.46
C PHE A 77 27.72 9.22 -0.10
N GLY A 78 28.83 9.37 -0.83
CA GLY A 78 29.55 8.25 -1.47
C GLY A 78 28.64 7.44 -2.39
N ASP A 79 28.67 6.13 -2.20
CA ASP A 79 27.90 5.16 -3.00
C ASP A 79 26.54 4.80 -2.37
N TYR A 80 26.05 5.61 -1.42
CA TYR A 80 24.75 5.35 -0.80
C TYR A 80 23.58 5.48 -1.79
N PHE A 81 23.64 6.46 -2.69
CA PHE A 81 22.60 6.69 -3.69
C PHE A 81 23.01 6.10 -5.05
N ASP A 82 22.09 5.42 -5.72
CA ASP A 82 22.18 5.24 -7.16
C ASP A 82 21.73 6.56 -7.84
N VAL A 83 22.53 7.07 -8.76
CA VAL A 83 22.33 8.37 -9.40
C VAL A 83 22.18 8.20 -10.89
N CYS A 84 21.03 8.58 -11.43
CA CYS A 84 20.84 8.67 -12.87
C CYS A 84 20.84 10.11 -13.37
N VAL A 85 21.06 10.28 -14.67
CA VAL A 85 21.09 11.59 -15.33
C VAL A 85 20.27 11.58 -16.63
N ALA A 86 19.78 12.75 -17.03
CA ALA A 86 19.04 12.89 -18.28
C ALA A 86 19.99 12.92 -19.51
N GLY A 87 19.57 12.27 -20.60
CA GLY A 87 20.17 12.34 -21.93
C GLY A 87 19.18 12.78 -22.99
N TYR A 88 19.65 13.40 -24.08
CA TYR A 88 18.78 14.01 -25.10
C TYR A 88 19.14 13.43 -26.49
N PRO A 89 18.34 12.49 -27.03
CA PRO A 89 18.71 11.78 -28.27
C PRO A 89 18.90 12.68 -29.50
N LYS A 90 18.23 13.84 -29.54
CA LYS A 90 18.40 14.88 -30.58
C LYS A 90 19.26 16.07 -30.14
N GLY A 91 19.93 15.96 -28.99
CA GLY A 91 20.68 17.05 -28.35
C GLY A 91 19.80 17.98 -27.51
N HIS A 92 20.37 18.50 -26.42
CA HIS A 92 19.70 19.50 -25.58
C HIS A 92 19.46 20.82 -26.36
N PRO A 93 18.28 21.43 -26.29
CA PRO A 93 17.97 22.66 -27.04
C PRO A 93 18.89 23.85 -26.76
N ASP A 94 19.42 23.94 -25.55
CA ASP A 94 20.35 25.00 -25.13
C ASP A 94 21.82 24.68 -25.47
N ALA A 95 22.12 23.50 -26.03
CA ALA A 95 23.47 23.12 -26.41
C ALA A 95 23.83 23.68 -27.80
N GLY A 96 25.07 24.16 -27.96
CA GLY A 96 25.54 24.72 -29.23
C GLY A 96 25.66 23.70 -30.37
N SER A 97 25.83 22.41 -30.05
CA SER A 97 25.78 21.31 -31.02
C SER A 97 25.49 19.98 -30.31
N PHE A 98 25.11 18.96 -31.08
CA PHE A 98 24.91 17.60 -30.59
C PHE A 98 26.20 17.02 -29.96
N GLU A 99 27.35 17.24 -30.59
CA GLU A 99 28.66 16.79 -30.10
C GLU A 99 29.07 17.50 -28.81
N ALA A 100 28.68 18.77 -28.65
CA ALA A 100 28.91 19.50 -27.40
C ALA A 100 28.05 18.92 -26.27
N ASP A 101 26.77 18.64 -26.53
CA ASP A 101 25.87 18.02 -25.55
C ASP A 101 26.37 16.63 -25.10
N LEU A 102 26.88 15.82 -26.03
CA LEU A 102 27.50 14.52 -25.72
C LEU A 102 28.72 14.65 -24.81
N LYS A 103 29.54 15.70 -24.96
CA LYS A 103 30.68 15.93 -24.04
C LYS A 103 30.20 16.25 -22.63
N TYR A 104 29.17 17.10 -22.47
CA TYR A 104 28.58 17.37 -21.16
C TYR A 104 27.89 16.14 -20.57
N LEU A 105 27.26 15.31 -21.40
CA LEU A 105 26.73 14.01 -20.96
C LEU A 105 27.83 13.10 -20.43
N LYS A 106 28.96 12.99 -21.14
CA LYS A 106 30.11 12.22 -20.67
C LYS A 106 30.64 12.74 -19.34
N GLU A 107 30.70 14.06 -19.17
CA GLU A 107 31.12 14.68 -17.92
C GLU A 107 30.18 14.33 -16.75
N LYS A 108 28.86 14.41 -16.96
CA LYS A 108 27.86 13.97 -15.98
C LYS A 108 28.03 12.51 -15.59
N VAL A 109 28.25 11.62 -16.55
CA VAL A 109 28.50 10.19 -16.30
C VAL A 109 29.79 9.99 -15.53
N SER A 110 30.88 10.64 -15.98
CA SER A 110 32.20 10.53 -15.36
C SER A 110 32.26 11.11 -13.94
N ALA A 111 31.35 12.03 -13.60
CA ALA A 111 31.18 12.53 -12.24
C ALA A 111 30.63 11.48 -11.27
N GLY A 112 30.11 10.35 -11.77
CA GLY A 112 29.66 9.21 -10.98
C GLY A 112 28.19 8.86 -11.16
N ALA A 113 27.59 9.07 -12.35
CA ALA A 113 26.23 8.60 -12.61
C ALA A 113 26.22 7.13 -13.06
N ASP A 114 25.22 6.37 -12.60
CA ASP A 114 25.12 4.92 -12.78
C ASP A 114 24.40 4.52 -14.07
N PHE A 115 23.45 5.33 -14.55
CA PHE A 115 22.76 5.13 -15.82
C PHE A 115 22.10 6.41 -16.35
N ILE A 116 21.64 6.36 -17.60
CA ILE A 116 21.01 7.48 -18.31
C ILE A 116 19.54 7.17 -18.59
N ILE A 117 18.65 8.14 -18.38
CA ILE A 117 17.27 8.12 -18.89
C ILE A 117 17.18 9.14 -20.01
N THR A 118 16.76 8.73 -21.21
CA THR A 118 16.63 9.65 -22.33
C THR A 118 15.33 10.44 -22.28
N GLN A 119 15.36 11.66 -22.81
CA GLN A 119 14.17 12.36 -23.27
C GLN A 119 13.44 11.53 -24.33
N LEU A 120 12.15 11.81 -24.51
CA LEU A 120 11.31 11.15 -25.52
C LEU A 120 11.79 11.35 -26.96
N PHE A 121 11.41 10.40 -27.80
CA PHE A 121 11.65 10.40 -29.25
C PHE A 121 10.50 9.66 -29.94
N PHE A 122 10.37 9.83 -31.27
CA PHE A 122 9.29 9.25 -32.06
C PHE A 122 9.74 8.12 -33.00
N GLU A 123 11.05 7.96 -33.21
CA GLU A 123 11.65 7.03 -34.17
C GLU A 123 12.80 6.28 -33.51
N ALA A 124 12.85 4.94 -33.65
CA ALA A 124 13.85 4.10 -33.01
C ALA A 124 15.29 4.46 -33.44
N ASP A 125 15.48 4.81 -34.73
CA ASP A 125 16.77 5.21 -35.28
C ASP A 125 17.39 6.43 -34.57
N THR A 126 16.55 7.35 -34.08
CA THR A 126 17.03 8.50 -33.27
C THR A 126 17.74 7.99 -32.01
N PHE A 127 17.17 7.00 -31.34
CA PHE A 127 17.77 6.41 -30.14
C PHE A 127 19.00 5.57 -30.47
N PHE A 128 18.96 4.76 -31.54
CA PHE A 128 20.11 3.94 -31.94
C PHE A 128 21.33 4.79 -32.32
N HIS A 129 21.11 5.90 -33.02
CA HIS A 129 22.17 6.86 -33.32
C HIS A 129 22.78 7.44 -32.04
N PHE A 130 21.94 7.84 -31.07
CA PHE A 130 22.39 8.39 -29.79
C PHE A 130 23.19 7.37 -28.98
N VAL A 131 22.75 6.11 -28.89
CA VAL A 131 23.48 5.04 -28.18
C VAL A 131 24.84 4.80 -28.82
N LYS A 132 24.92 4.75 -30.16
CA LYS A 132 26.18 4.60 -30.88
C LYS A 132 27.13 5.75 -30.59
N ALA A 133 26.64 6.99 -30.67
CA ALA A 133 27.45 8.18 -30.39
C ALA A 133 27.95 8.21 -28.94
N CYS A 134 27.12 7.80 -27.97
CA CYS A 134 27.53 7.64 -26.57
C CYS A 134 28.63 6.60 -26.40
N SER A 135 28.51 5.45 -27.07
CA SER A 135 29.52 4.39 -27.05
C SER A 135 30.85 4.84 -27.65
N GLU A 136 30.83 5.56 -28.77
CA GLU A 136 32.03 6.07 -29.45
C GLU A 136 32.84 7.06 -28.59
N ILE A 137 32.18 7.81 -27.70
CA ILE A 137 32.84 8.70 -26.74
C ILE A 137 33.19 8.00 -25.41
N GLY A 138 32.92 6.70 -25.27
CA GLY A 138 33.30 5.89 -24.11
C GLY A 138 32.33 5.95 -22.93
N ILE A 139 31.06 6.28 -23.15
CA ILE A 139 30.01 6.07 -22.13
C ILE A 139 29.65 4.59 -22.13
N THR A 140 29.79 3.93 -20.98
CA THR A 140 29.58 2.49 -20.81
C THR A 140 28.39 2.14 -19.92
N CYS A 141 27.79 3.11 -19.24
CA CYS A 141 26.63 2.88 -18.38
C CYS A 141 25.36 2.60 -19.21
N PRO A 142 24.36 1.92 -18.63
CA PRO A 142 23.09 1.64 -19.31
C PRO A 142 22.35 2.92 -19.73
N ILE A 143 21.66 2.86 -20.88
CA ILE A 143 20.83 3.94 -21.40
C ILE A 143 19.39 3.44 -21.55
N LEU A 144 18.46 4.02 -20.79
CA LEU A 144 17.03 3.70 -20.82
C LEU A 144 16.28 4.65 -21.76
N PRO A 145 15.58 4.15 -22.79
CA PRO A 145 14.76 4.96 -23.66
C PRO A 145 13.50 5.49 -22.95
N GLY A 146 13.31 6.81 -23.00
CA GLY A 146 12.07 7.48 -22.58
C GLY A 146 10.98 7.36 -23.65
N ILE A 147 9.84 6.77 -23.29
CA ILE A 147 8.70 6.50 -24.19
C ILE A 147 7.49 7.31 -23.72
N PHE A 148 6.87 8.04 -24.64
CA PHE A 148 5.64 8.77 -24.38
C PHE A 148 4.48 8.20 -25.21
N PRO A 149 3.57 7.41 -24.61
CA PRO A 149 2.33 7.01 -25.27
C PRO A 149 1.44 8.23 -25.49
N ILE A 150 1.04 8.50 -26.73
CA ILE A 150 0.15 9.63 -27.04
C ILE A 150 -1.25 9.30 -26.53
N GLN A 151 -1.82 10.14 -25.66
CA GLN A 151 -3.12 9.86 -25.00
C GLN A 151 -4.22 10.91 -25.29
N GLY A 152 -3.93 11.89 -26.15
CA GLY A 152 -4.84 12.99 -26.50
C GLY A 152 -4.12 14.15 -27.18
N TYR A 153 -4.87 14.99 -27.89
CA TYR A 153 -4.30 16.09 -28.70
C TYR A 153 -3.60 17.15 -27.83
N HIS A 154 -4.23 17.52 -26.71
CA HIS A 154 -3.66 18.52 -25.80
C HIS A 154 -2.36 18.05 -25.15
N SER A 155 -2.31 16.79 -24.71
CA SER A 155 -1.10 16.20 -24.11
C SER A 155 0.08 16.20 -25.08
N LEU A 156 -0.17 15.88 -26.36
CA LEU A 156 0.86 15.95 -27.40
C LEU A 156 1.39 17.37 -27.56
N ARG A 157 0.51 18.37 -27.69
CA ARG A 157 0.93 19.78 -27.85
C ARG A 157 1.70 20.31 -26.64
N GLN A 158 1.27 19.97 -25.42
CA GLN A 158 1.93 20.41 -24.20
C GLN A 158 3.34 19.82 -24.08
N LEU A 159 3.47 18.53 -24.35
CA LEU A 159 4.74 17.81 -24.27
C LEU A 159 5.74 18.28 -25.34
N VAL A 160 5.27 18.56 -26.56
CA VAL A 160 6.07 19.17 -27.64
C VAL A 160 6.61 20.53 -27.22
N LYS A 161 5.76 21.37 -26.60
CA LYS A 161 6.16 22.68 -26.10
C LYS A 161 7.24 22.56 -25.00
N LEU A 162 7.09 21.60 -24.08
CA LEU A 162 8.02 21.38 -22.97
C LEU A 162 9.34 20.75 -23.42
N SER A 163 9.29 19.79 -24.34
CA SER A 163 10.48 19.09 -24.83
C SER A 163 11.24 19.85 -25.93
N LYS A 164 10.64 20.91 -26.48
CA LYS A 164 11.13 21.64 -27.67
C LYS A 164 11.42 20.72 -28.87
N LEU A 165 10.77 19.55 -28.92
CA LEU A 165 10.90 18.57 -30.01
C LEU A 165 9.85 18.82 -31.08
N GLU A 166 10.18 18.55 -32.34
CA GLU A 166 9.21 18.56 -33.43
C GLU A 166 8.53 17.20 -33.57
N VAL A 167 7.19 17.19 -33.64
CA VAL A 167 6.42 15.99 -33.99
C VAL A 167 6.60 15.68 -35.47
N PRO A 168 6.97 14.45 -35.85
CA PRO A 168 7.03 14.02 -37.25
C PRO A 168 5.73 14.31 -38.00
N GLN A 169 5.85 14.73 -39.26
CA GLN A 169 4.69 15.11 -40.08
C GLN A 169 3.71 13.95 -40.24
N GLN A 170 4.21 12.72 -40.34
CA GLN A 170 3.43 11.49 -40.42
C GLN A 170 2.49 11.32 -39.22
N ILE A 171 2.94 11.71 -38.02
CA ILE A 171 2.11 11.67 -36.81
C ILE A 171 1.06 12.78 -36.85
N LYS A 172 1.43 13.99 -37.29
CA LYS A 172 0.49 15.12 -37.41
C LYS A 172 -0.62 14.82 -38.42
N ASP A 173 -0.28 14.25 -39.58
CA ASP A 173 -1.22 13.94 -40.66
C ASP A 173 -2.30 12.94 -40.21
N VAL A 174 -1.96 12.02 -39.30
CA VAL A 174 -2.92 11.06 -38.72
C VAL A 174 -3.74 11.69 -37.59
N ILE A 175 -3.12 12.53 -36.76
CA ILE A 175 -3.76 13.09 -35.55
C ILE A 175 -4.69 14.28 -35.87
N GLU A 176 -4.32 15.15 -36.80
CA GLU A 176 -5.12 16.36 -37.12
C GLU A 176 -6.57 16.06 -37.54
N PRO A 177 -6.87 15.03 -38.37
CA PRO A 177 -8.24 14.64 -38.69
C PRO A 177 -9.06 14.14 -37.50
N ILE A 178 -8.40 13.63 -36.45
CA ILE A 178 -9.03 13.04 -35.25
C ILE A 178 -8.81 13.88 -34.00
N LYS A 179 -8.38 15.14 -34.14
CA LYS A 179 -7.95 16.02 -33.03
C LYS A 179 -8.97 16.19 -31.90
N ASP A 180 -10.26 16.06 -32.22
CA ASP A 180 -11.38 16.20 -31.27
C ASP A 180 -11.87 14.84 -30.73
N ASN A 181 -11.17 13.74 -31.04
CA ASN A 181 -11.47 12.38 -30.58
C ASN A 181 -10.28 11.75 -29.85
N ASP A 182 -10.17 12.07 -28.55
CA ASP A 182 -9.10 11.56 -27.69
C ASP A 182 -9.04 10.02 -27.61
N ALA A 183 -10.18 9.34 -27.72
CA ALA A 183 -10.20 7.87 -27.72
C ALA A 183 -9.50 7.30 -28.96
N ALA A 184 -9.75 7.87 -30.15
CA ALA A 184 -9.09 7.48 -31.38
C ALA A 184 -7.59 7.81 -31.35
N ILE A 185 -7.22 9.00 -30.87
CA ILE A 185 -5.81 9.42 -30.71
C ILE A 185 -5.05 8.48 -29.80
N ARG A 186 -5.68 8.08 -28.69
CA ARG A 186 -5.07 7.18 -27.71
C ARG A 186 -4.85 5.78 -28.28
N ASN A 187 -5.79 5.24 -29.04
CA ASN A 187 -5.61 3.95 -29.71
C ASN A 187 -4.43 4.02 -30.70
N TYR A 188 -4.35 5.08 -31.50
CA TYR A 188 -3.19 5.33 -32.36
C TYR A 188 -1.87 5.44 -31.58
N GLY A 189 -1.88 6.17 -30.46
CA GLY A 189 -0.71 6.31 -29.59
C GLY A 189 -0.24 5.01 -28.96
N ILE A 190 -1.17 4.10 -28.63
CA ILE A 190 -0.85 2.74 -28.16
C ILE A 190 -0.16 1.95 -29.26
N GLU A 191 -0.71 1.91 -30.48
CA GLU A 191 -0.09 1.17 -31.60
C GLU A 191 1.31 1.69 -31.93
N GLN A 192 1.48 3.02 -32.00
CA GLN A 192 2.78 3.64 -32.24
C GLN A 192 3.79 3.30 -31.15
N ALA A 193 3.38 3.37 -29.88
CA ALA A 193 4.25 3.03 -28.76
C ALA A 193 4.63 1.54 -28.75
N VAL A 194 3.70 0.63 -29.07
CA VAL A 194 3.99 -0.80 -29.20
C VAL A 194 5.01 -1.05 -30.30
N SER A 195 4.81 -0.48 -31.50
CA SER A 195 5.75 -0.65 -32.63
C SER A 195 7.15 -0.14 -32.26
N LEU A 196 7.24 1.07 -31.71
CA LEU A 196 8.50 1.67 -31.28
C LEU A 196 9.21 0.79 -30.24
N CYS A 197 8.50 0.36 -29.20
CA CYS A 197 9.05 -0.48 -28.14
C CYS A 197 9.49 -1.86 -28.65
N GLN A 198 8.76 -2.46 -29.59
CA GLN A 198 9.14 -3.75 -30.20
C GLN A 198 10.45 -3.63 -30.97
N GLU A 199 10.62 -2.57 -31.77
CA GLU A 199 11.88 -2.30 -32.48
C GLU A 199 13.04 -2.10 -31.49
N LEU A 200 12.83 -1.30 -30.44
CA LEU A 200 13.82 -1.07 -29.40
C LEU A 200 14.22 -2.37 -28.69
N LEU A 201 13.26 -3.17 -28.23
CA LEU A 201 13.51 -4.44 -27.54
C LEU A 201 14.21 -5.46 -28.45
N THR A 202 13.80 -5.55 -29.72
CA THR A 202 14.40 -6.48 -30.70
C THR A 202 15.84 -6.13 -31.04
N SER A 203 16.24 -4.86 -30.91
CA SER A 203 17.63 -4.42 -31.14
C SER A 203 18.64 -5.07 -30.19
N GLY A 204 18.22 -5.52 -29.00
CA GLY A 204 19.10 -6.03 -27.94
C GLY A 204 19.96 -4.96 -27.26
N LEU A 205 19.81 -3.67 -27.63
CA LEU A 205 20.59 -2.56 -27.07
C LEU A 205 19.97 -1.95 -25.81
N VAL A 206 18.68 -2.20 -25.56
CA VAL A 206 17.93 -1.59 -24.44
C VAL A 206 17.73 -2.60 -23.31
N PRO A 207 18.07 -2.25 -22.06
CA PRO A 207 17.86 -3.15 -20.91
C PRO A 207 16.45 -3.03 -20.32
N GLY A 208 15.66 -2.04 -20.75
CA GLY A 208 14.31 -1.77 -20.27
C GLY A 208 13.68 -0.57 -20.98
N LEU A 209 12.48 -0.19 -20.57
CA LEU A 209 11.70 0.92 -21.14
C LEU A 209 11.25 1.87 -20.02
N HIS A 210 11.36 3.18 -20.22
CA HIS A 210 10.90 4.20 -19.27
C HIS A 210 9.68 4.94 -19.82
N PHE A 211 8.49 4.72 -19.25
CA PHE A 211 7.25 5.32 -19.75
C PHE A 211 6.86 6.61 -19.03
N TYR A 212 6.60 7.67 -19.80
CA TYR A 212 6.01 8.92 -19.30
C TYR A 212 4.49 8.80 -19.22
N THR A 213 3.98 8.46 -18.03
CA THR A 213 2.56 8.12 -17.82
C THR A 213 1.61 9.32 -17.80
N LEU A 214 2.13 10.51 -17.46
CA LEU A 214 1.34 11.72 -17.17
C LEU A 214 0.23 11.46 -16.14
N ASN A 215 0.50 10.63 -15.12
CA ASN A 215 -0.45 10.21 -14.09
C ASN A 215 -1.71 9.52 -14.65
N ARG A 216 -1.58 8.83 -15.79
CA ARG A 216 -2.65 8.05 -16.42
C ARG A 216 -2.22 6.60 -16.63
N GLU A 217 -3.10 5.67 -16.28
CA GLU A 217 -2.82 4.23 -16.26
C GLU A 217 -3.03 3.58 -17.64
N MET A 218 -4.23 3.74 -18.20
CA MET A 218 -4.77 2.87 -19.26
C MET A 218 -3.83 2.64 -20.45
N ALA A 219 -3.31 3.72 -21.06
CA ALA A 219 -2.48 3.60 -22.27
C ALA A 219 -1.16 2.86 -21.99
N THR A 220 -0.52 3.13 -20.86
CA THR A 220 0.76 2.50 -20.48
C THR A 220 0.55 1.01 -20.18
N THR A 221 -0.50 0.67 -19.44
CA THR A 221 -0.84 -0.72 -19.10
C THR A 221 -1.12 -1.55 -20.36
N GLU A 222 -1.92 -1.01 -21.29
CA GLU A 222 -2.24 -1.70 -22.54
C GLU A 222 -0.98 -1.95 -23.40
N VAL A 223 -0.07 -0.95 -23.50
CA VAL A 223 1.22 -1.14 -24.19
C VAL A 223 2.03 -2.25 -23.53
N LEU A 224 2.18 -2.24 -22.20
CA LEU A 224 2.95 -3.27 -21.47
C LEU A 224 2.35 -4.68 -21.63
N LYS A 225 1.02 -4.81 -21.63
CA LYS A 225 0.33 -6.08 -21.87
C LYS A 225 0.59 -6.60 -23.29
N ARG A 226 0.47 -5.76 -24.31
CA ARG A 226 0.76 -6.13 -25.71
C ARG A 226 2.21 -6.49 -25.97
N LEU A 227 3.14 -5.90 -25.21
CA LEU A 227 4.56 -6.24 -25.24
C LEU A 227 4.89 -7.53 -24.47
N GLY A 228 3.94 -8.13 -23.75
CA GLY A 228 4.16 -9.31 -22.91
C GLY A 228 5.03 -9.03 -21.67
N MET A 229 5.11 -7.76 -21.24
CA MET A 229 5.91 -7.31 -20.10
C MET A 229 5.07 -7.06 -18.85
N TRP A 230 3.75 -7.24 -18.92
CA TRP A 230 2.83 -7.10 -17.79
C TRP A 230 2.53 -8.46 -17.16
N ILE A 231 2.68 -8.55 -15.84
CA ILE A 231 2.32 -9.75 -15.07
C ILE A 231 0.87 -9.57 -14.62
N GLU A 232 -0.07 -10.35 -15.17
CA GLU A 232 -1.51 -10.21 -14.87
C GLU A 232 -1.90 -10.72 -13.48
N ASP A 233 -1.38 -11.88 -13.09
CA ASP A 233 -1.64 -12.50 -11.79
C ASP A 233 -0.34 -12.57 -10.97
N PRO A 234 0.15 -11.44 -10.44
CA PRO A 234 1.35 -11.42 -9.63
C PRO A 234 1.10 -12.21 -8.34
N ARG A 235 1.98 -13.16 -8.05
CA ARG A 235 1.93 -13.87 -6.77
C ARG A 235 2.33 -12.92 -5.65
N ARG A 236 1.55 -12.91 -4.57
CA ARG A 236 1.92 -12.19 -3.36
C ARG A 236 3.08 -12.89 -2.64
N PRO A 237 4.19 -12.19 -2.31
CA PRO A 237 5.34 -12.81 -1.66
C PRO A 237 5.04 -13.23 -0.22
N LEU A 238 4.20 -12.46 0.48
CA LEU A 238 3.66 -12.73 1.82
C LEU A 238 2.16 -12.41 1.82
N PRO A 239 1.40 -12.78 2.89
CA PRO A 239 0.00 -12.38 3.03
C PRO A 239 -0.23 -10.86 3.08
N TRP A 240 0.83 -10.07 3.27
CA TRP A 240 0.81 -8.61 3.32
C TRP A 240 1.90 -8.00 2.43
N ALA A 241 1.74 -6.73 2.06
CA ALA A 241 2.68 -6.01 1.18
C ALA A 241 3.99 -5.66 1.90
N VAL A 242 5.12 -5.95 1.25
CA VAL A 242 6.47 -5.70 1.75
C VAL A 242 6.86 -4.24 1.55
N SER A 243 7.48 -3.62 2.56
CA SER A 243 8.01 -2.27 2.43
C SER A 243 9.33 -2.27 1.64
N ALA A 244 9.54 -1.28 0.77
CA ALA A 244 10.81 -1.13 0.06
C ALA A 244 11.88 -0.38 0.88
N HIS A 245 11.55 0.01 2.12
CA HIS A 245 12.49 0.73 2.98
C HIS A 245 13.69 -0.17 3.35
N PRO A 246 14.95 0.29 3.18
CA PRO A 246 16.14 -0.55 3.39
C PRO A 246 16.23 -1.20 4.78
N LYS A 247 15.81 -0.49 5.84
CA LYS A 247 15.81 -1.02 7.21
C LYS A 247 14.83 -2.19 7.44
N ARG A 248 13.78 -2.32 6.61
CA ARG A 248 12.71 -3.31 6.78
C ARG A 248 12.89 -4.55 5.92
N ARG A 249 14.04 -4.69 5.26
CA ARG A 249 14.29 -5.77 4.30
C ARG A 249 14.12 -7.18 4.90
N GLU A 250 14.47 -7.33 6.17
CA GLU A 250 14.43 -8.60 6.89
C GLU A 250 13.09 -8.84 7.61
N GLU A 251 12.15 -7.88 7.55
CA GLU A 251 10.84 -8.03 8.17
C GLU A 251 10.01 -9.08 7.42
N ASP A 252 9.66 -10.17 8.09
CA ASP A 252 8.88 -11.27 7.48
C ASP A 252 7.71 -11.77 8.34
N VAL A 253 7.50 -11.21 9.53
CA VAL A 253 6.42 -11.59 10.45
C VAL A 253 5.76 -10.36 11.09
N ARG A 254 4.42 -10.34 11.15
CA ARG A 254 3.60 -9.25 11.72
C ARG A 254 2.43 -9.76 12.57
N PRO A 255 1.95 -8.97 13.54
CA PRO A 255 0.66 -9.21 14.19
C PRO A 255 -0.49 -9.03 13.20
N ILE A 256 -1.51 -9.91 13.27
CA ILE A 256 -2.65 -9.90 12.34
C ILE A 256 -3.53 -8.65 12.43
N PHE A 257 -3.48 -7.92 13.55
CA PHE A 257 -4.42 -6.84 13.88
C PHE A 257 -4.46 -5.68 12.88
N TRP A 258 -3.31 -5.36 12.27
CA TRP A 258 -3.21 -4.29 11.26
C TRP A 258 -3.31 -4.80 9.81
N ALA A 259 -3.86 -5.99 9.57
CA ALA A 259 -4.00 -6.55 8.22
C ALA A 259 -4.73 -5.59 7.26
N SER A 260 -5.81 -4.95 7.72
CA SER A 260 -6.56 -3.93 6.96
C SER A 260 -5.99 -2.51 7.10
N ARG A 261 -4.97 -2.30 7.93
CA ARG A 261 -4.38 -0.98 8.20
C ARG A 261 -2.84 -0.99 8.12
N PRO A 262 -2.25 -1.51 7.02
CA PRO A 262 -0.79 -1.68 6.91
C PRO A 262 -0.03 -0.35 7.03
N LYS A 263 -0.62 0.76 6.56
CA LYS A 263 -0.01 2.10 6.67
C LYS A 263 0.13 2.54 8.13
N SER A 264 -0.87 2.26 8.96
CA SER A 264 -0.81 2.56 10.40
C SER A 264 0.30 1.75 11.07
N TYR A 265 0.38 0.45 10.78
CA TYR A 265 1.45 -0.39 11.29
C TYR A 265 2.85 0.13 10.92
N ILE A 266 3.08 0.50 9.65
CA ILE A 266 4.37 1.06 9.20
C ILE A 266 4.69 2.35 9.95
N TYR A 267 3.71 3.24 10.12
CA TYR A 267 3.89 4.48 10.87
C TYR A 267 4.26 4.23 12.34
N ARG A 268 3.56 3.31 13.00
CA ARG A 268 3.79 3.00 14.43
C ARG A 268 5.10 2.26 14.70
N THR A 269 5.68 1.63 13.68
CA THR A 269 6.93 0.88 13.80
C THR A 269 8.10 1.55 13.08
N GLN A 270 7.94 2.77 12.55
CA GLN A 270 8.99 3.43 11.73
C GLN A 270 10.26 3.79 12.52
N GLU A 271 10.13 3.99 13.83
CA GLU A 271 11.25 4.32 14.73
C GLU A 271 11.95 3.07 15.29
N TRP A 272 11.56 1.87 14.87
CA TRP A 272 12.26 0.66 15.27
C TRP A 272 13.63 0.56 14.59
N ASP A 273 14.63 0.12 15.36
CA ASP A 273 15.99 -0.09 14.86
C ASP A 273 16.11 -1.42 14.09
N GLU A 274 15.46 -2.47 14.59
CA GLU A 274 15.42 -3.81 14.00
C GLU A 274 13.97 -4.28 13.84
N PHE A 275 13.74 -5.14 12.85
CA PHE A 275 12.41 -5.68 12.54
C PHE A 275 12.40 -7.20 12.70
N PRO A 276 11.29 -7.80 13.19
CA PRO A 276 11.20 -9.23 13.41
C PRO A 276 11.42 -10.09 12.15
N ASN A 277 12.25 -11.12 12.30
CA ASN A 277 12.60 -12.10 11.26
C ASN A 277 12.40 -13.52 11.81
N GLY A 278 11.69 -14.37 11.06
CA GLY A 278 11.39 -15.76 11.38
C GLY A 278 10.34 -15.92 12.47
N ARG A 279 10.69 -15.64 13.73
CA ARG A 279 9.73 -15.68 14.85
C ARG A 279 9.46 -14.29 15.39
N TRP A 280 8.19 -14.01 15.68
CA TRP A 280 7.85 -12.85 16.48
C TRP A 280 8.42 -13.05 17.87
N GLY A 281 9.44 -12.26 18.20
CA GLY A 281 10.13 -12.30 19.48
C GLY A 281 9.30 -11.69 20.60
N ASN A 282 9.95 -11.46 21.74
CA ASN A 282 9.32 -10.77 22.86
C ASN A 282 9.13 -9.28 22.49
N SER A 283 7.90 -8.90 22.15
CA SER A 283 7.47 -7.54 21.74
C SER A 283 7.50 -6.51 22.88
N SER A 284 8.04 -6.86 24.05
CA SER A 284 8.25 -5.93 25.16
C SER A 284 9.27 -4.82 24.87
N SER A 285 10.05 -4.92 23.79
CA SER A 285 10.88 -3.82 23.28
C SER A 285 11.28 -4.04 21.81
N PRO A 286 11.17 -3.05 20.89
CA PRO A 286 10.72 -1.68 21.08
C PRO A 286 9.19 -1.55 21.13
N ALA A 287 8.68 -0.57 21.88
CA ALA A 287 7.24 -0.29 21.95
C ALA A 287 6.71 0.25 20.60
N PHE A 288 5.45 -0.03 20.30
CA PHE A 288 4.75 0.62 19.18
C PHE A 288 4.61 2.11 19.46
N GLY A 289 4.88 2.96 18.47
CA GLY A 289 4.65 4.39 18.56
C GLY A 289 3.16 4.73 18.75
N GLU A 290 2.89 5.84 19.44
CA GLU A 290 1.54 6.38 19.61
C GLU A 290 1.03 6.98 18.29
N LEU A 291 -0.22 6.69 17.93
CA LEU A 291 -0.89 7.32 16.80
C LEU A 291 -1.70 8.52 17.32
N LYS A 292 -1.09 9.72 17.33
CA LYS A 292 -1.76 10.96 17.76
C LYS A 292 -2.46 11.71 16.63
N ASP A 293 -1.92 11.64 15.41
CA ASP A 293 -2.42 12.38 14.25
C ASP A 293 -3.22 11.46 13.31
N TYR A 294 -4.50 11.25 13.63
CA TYR A 294 -5.45 10.52 12.78
C TYR A 294 -5.76 11.25 11.45
N TYR A 295 -5.36 12.53 11.33
CA TYR A 295 -5.54 13.37 10.15
C TYR A 295 -4.38 13.32 9.15
N LEU A 296 -3.38 12.45 9.37
CA LEU A 296 -2.35 12.23 8.35
C LEU A 296 -3.03 11.80 7.04
N PHE A 297 -2.80 12.53 5.95
CA PHE A 297 -3.55 12.40 4.69
C PHE A 297 -3.56 10.98 4.09
N TYR A 298 -2.63 10.11 4.49
CA TYR A 298 -2.54 8.72 4.06
C TYR A 298 -3.19 7.70 5.02
N LEU A 299 -3.66 8.15 6.20
CA LEU A 299 -4.35 7.34 7.22
C LEU A 299 -5.84 7.69 7.36
N THR A 300 -6.28 8.83 6.80
CA THR A 300 -7.69 9.24 6.77
C THR A 300 -8.50 8.37 5.81
N SER A 301 -9.80 8.18 6.12
CA SER A 301 -10.74 7.58 5.17
C SER A 301 -10.68 8.30 3.83
N LYS A 302 -10.71 7.53 2.74
CA LYS A 302 -10.71 8.06 1.38
C LYS A 302 -12.04 8.73 1.02
N SER A 303 -13.11 8.38 1.73
CA SER A 303 -14.47 8.84 1.44
C SER A 303 -14.76 10.17 2.15
N PRO A 304 -15.41 11.13 1.46
CA PRO A 304 -15.88 12.36 2.08
C PRO A 304 -16.99 12.08 3.10
N ARG A 305 -17.14 12.98 4.07
CA ARG A 305 -18.15 12.90 5.15
C ARG A 305 -19.57 12.61 4.65
N GLU A 306 -19.98 13.24 3.55
CA GLU A 306 -21.31 13.07 2.98
C GLU A 306 -21.58 11.65 2.46
N GLU A 307 -20.57 10.98 1.91
CA GLU A 307 -20.70 9.58 1.49
C GLU A 307 -20.75 8.63 2.68
N LEU A 308 -19.94 8.91 3.71
CA LEU A 308 -19.95 8.12 4.95
C LEU A 308 -21.32 8.16 5.64
N LEU A 309 -21.95 9.34 5.74
CA LEU A 309 -23.30 9.47 6.31
C LEU A 309 -24.35 8.68 5.51
N LYS A 310 -24.27 8.69 4.18
CA LYS A 310 -25.20 7.91 3.33
C LYS A 310 -25.04 6.41 3.51
N MET A 311 -23.80 5.94 3.72
CA MET A 311 -23.50 4.52 3.91
C MET A 311 -23.84 4.06 5.33
N TRP A 312 -23.41 4.80 6.35
CA TRP A 312 -23.44 4.40 7.75
C TRP A 312 -24.67 4.89 8.51
N GLY A 313 -25.51 5.70 7.88
CA GLY A 313 -26.72 6.27 8.46
C GLY A 313 -26.56 7.76 8.75
N GLU A 314 -27.54 8.56 8.33
CA GLU A 314 -27.62 9.98 8.68
C GLU A 314 -28.07 10.15 10.15
N GLU A 315 -28.90 9.20 10.62
CA GLU A 315 -29.35 9.09 12.00
C GLU A 315 -29.32 7.62 12.44
N LEU A 316 -28.96 7.37 13.70
CA LEU A 316 -28.98 6.04 14.32
C LEU A 316 -30.06 6.02 15.41
N THR A 317 -30.90 4.99 15.41
CA THR A 317 -32.01 4.85 16.37
C THR A 317 -31.69 3.90 17.53
N GLY A 318 -30.68 3.04 17.36
CA GLY A 318 -30.20 2.12 18.39
C GLY A 318 -28.93 1.39 17.94
N GLU A 319 -28.45 0.47 18.77
CA GLU A 319 -27.27 -0.37 18.45
C GLU A 319 -27.51 -1.25 17.22
N GLU A 320 -28.74 -1.74 17.01
CA GLU A 320 -29.12 -2.53 15.84
C GLU A 320 -28.88 -1.78 14.51
N SER A 321 -29.00 -0.44 14.51
CA SER A 321 -28.66 0.38 13.34
C SER A 321 -27.18 0.23 12.96
N VAL A 322 -26.30 0.08 13.94
CA VAL A 322 -24.87 -0.16 13.73
C VAL A 322 -24.64 -1.58 13.23
N PHE A 323 -25.36 -2.57 13.78
CA PHE A 323 -25.19 -3.98 13.41
C PHE A 323 -25.52 -4.21 11.93
N GLU A 324 -26.57 -3.56 11.44
CA GLU A 324 -26.97 -3.65 10.04
C GLU A 324 -25.92 -3.06 9.09
N VAL A 325 -25.19 -2.00 9.49
CA VAL A 325 -24.12 -1.44 8.64
C VAL A 325 -22.99 -2.44 8.42
N PHE A 326 -22.61 -3.21 9.47
CA PHE A 326 -21.63 -4.29 9.33
C PHE A 326 -22.15 -5.41 8.42
N ALA A 327 -23.43 -5.77 8.55
CA ALA A 327 -24.07 -6.77 7.69
C ALA A 327 -24.16 -6.30 6.22
N CYS A 328 -24.44 -5.02 5.96
CA CYS A 328 -24.44 -4.43 4.63
C CYS A 328 -23.03 -4.45 4.01
N TYR A 329 -21.99 -4.10 4.77
CA TYR A 329 -20.60 -4.15 4.31
C TYR A 329 -20.22 -5.57 3.86
N LEU A 330 -20.54 -6.58 4.68
CA LEU A 330 -20.23 -7.97 4.39
C LEU A 330 -21.05 -8.52 3.21
N SER A 331 -22.34 -8.21 3.16
CA SER A 331 -23.24 -8.74 2.12
C SER A 331 -22.98 -8.11 0.75
N GLY A 332 -22.62 -6.83 0.70
CA GLY A 332 -22.53 -6.03 -0.52
C GLY A 332 -23.88 -5.55 -1.04
N GLU A 333 -24.95 -5.77 -0.26
CA GLU A 333 -26.30 -5.31 -0.55
C GLU A 333 -26.47 -3.84 -0.14
N PRO A 334 -27.36 -3.08 -0.81
CA PRO A 334 -27.66 -1.72 -0.42
C PRO A 334 -28.34 -1.65 0.95
N ASN A 335 -28.06 -0.59 1.70
CA ASN A 335 -28.80 -0.24 2.91
C ASN A 335 -30.24 0.20 2.57
N GLN A 336 -31.05 0.49 3.59
CA GLN A 336 -32.44 0.92 3.45
C GLN A 336 -32.66 2.15 2.53
N ASN A 337 -31.62 2.97 2.34
CA ASN A 337 -31.66 4.17 1.50
C ASN A 337 -31.09 3.94 0.09
N GLY A 338 -30.77 2.68 -0.27
CA GLY A 338 -30.27 2.31 -1.59
C GLY A 338 -28.77 2.50 -1.79
N TYR A 339 -27.99 2.74 -0.73
CA TYR A 339 -26.53 2.93 -0.80
C TYR A 339 -25.79 1.67 -0.34
N LYS A 340 -24.80 1.22 -1.11
CA LYS A 340 -23.92 0.13 -0.69
C LYS A 340 -22.88 0.62 0.31
N VAL A 341 -22.67 -0.14 1.38
CA VAL A 341 -21.60 0.15 2.35
C VAL A 341 -20.29 -0.38 1.78
N THR A 342 -19.40 0.52 1.39
CA THR A 342 -18.13 0.16 0.72
C THR A 342 -16.95 0.05 1.68
N CYS A 343 -17.08 0.61 2.88
CA CYS A 343 -16.03 0.62 3.90
C CYS A 343 -16.62 0.68 5.31
N LEU A 344 -15.79 0.34 6.29
CA LEU A 344 -16.00 0.53 7.73
C LEU A 344 -14.81 1.32 8.31
N PRO A 345 -14.90 1.88 9.53
CA PRO A 345 -13.76 2.56 10.17
C PRO A 345 -12.45 1.75 10.19
N TRP A 346 -12.55 0.43 10.32
CA TRP A 346 -11.39 -0.48 10.37
C TRP A 346 -10.96 -1.03 9.01
N ASN A 347 -11.83 -0.95 7.99
CA ASN A 347 -11.63 -1.57 6.67
C ASN A 347 -12.01 -0.58 5.56
N ASP A 348 -11.00 0.04 4.94
CA ASP A 348 -11.16 1.04 3.85
C ASP A 348 -11.07 0.42 2.45
N GLU A 349 -10.88 -0.89 2.36
CA GLU A 349 -10.80 -1.67 1.12
C GLU A 349 -11.91 -2.73 1.05
N PRO A 350 -12.20 -3.26 -0.15
CA PRO A 350 -13.09 -4.41 -0.32
C PRO A 350 -12.57 -5.65 0.43
N LEU A 351 -13.48 -6.58 0.73
CA LEU A 351 -13.14 -7.85 1.36
C LEU A 351 -12.12 -8.64 0.52
N ALA A 352 -11.17 -9.26 1.21
CA ALA A 352 -10.26 -10.22 0.60
C ALA A 352 -11.03 -11.44 0.08
N ALA A 353 -10.48 -12.12 -0.93
CA ALA A 353 -11.12 -13.29 -1.53
C ALA A 353 -11.39 -14.41 -0.50
N GLU A 354 -10.54 -14.55 0.52
CA GLU A 354 -10.69 -15.60 1.54
C GLU A 354 -11.93 -15.43 2.42
N THR A 355 -12.42 -14.19 2.61
CA THR A 355 -13.65 -13.92 3.38
C THR A 355 -14.88 -14.55 2.71
N SER A 356 -14.85 -14.77 1.40
CA SER A 356 -15.95 -15.44 0.68
C SER A 356 -16.22 -16.87 1.18
N LEU A 357 -15.23 -17.52 1.81
CA LEU A 357 -15.36 -18.88 2.35
C LEU A 357 -16.19 -18.96 3.64
N MET A 358 -16.48 -17.81 4.28
CA MET A 358 -17.19 -17.73 5.56
C MET A 358 -18.20 -16.57 5.62
N LYS A 359 -18.66 -16.14 4.44
CA LYS A 359 -19.49 -14.94 4.30
C LYS A 359 -20.81 -15.07 5.06
N GLU A 360 -21.48 -16.21 4.96
CA GLU A 360 -22.79 -16.44 5.58
C GLU A 360 -22.69 -16.52 7.10
N GLU A 361 -21.63 -17.15 7.61
CA GLU A 361 -21.35 -17.23 9.04
C GLU A 361 -21.06 -15.85 9.62
N LEU A 362 -20.24 -15.04 8.94
CA LEU A 362 -19.98 -13.65 9.34
C LEU A 362 -21.27 -12.82 9.35
N LEU A 363 -22.11 -12.94 8.32
CA LEU A 363 -23.39 -12.23 8.26
C LEU A 363 -24.31 -12.60 9.43
N ARG A 364 -24.36 -13.88 9.78
CA ARG A 364 -25.17 -14.38 10.89
C ARG A 364 -24.75 -13.75 12.22
N VAL A 365 -23.45 -13.77 12.55
CA VAL A 365 -22.96 -13.28 13.84
C VAL A 365 -23.02 -11.75 13.95
N ASN A 366 -22.77 -11.01 12.86
CA ASN A 366 -22.85 -9.55 12.87
C ASN A 366 -24.27 -9.05 13.14
N ARG A 367 -25.29 -9.71 12.57
CA ARG A 367 -26.70 -9.39 12.84
C ARG A 367 -27.12 -9.63 14.30
N GLN A 368 -26.36 -10.44 15.03
CA GLN A 368 -26.62 -10.73 16.45
C GLN A 368 -25.74 -9.88 17.40
N GLY A 369 -24.97 -8.91 16.89
CA GLY A 369 -24.16 -8.01 17.71
C GLY A 369 -22.71 -8.48 17.96
N ILE A 370 -22.20 -9.43 17.17
CA ILE A 370 -20.77 -9.77 17.07
C ILE A 370 -20.18 -8.98 15.90
N LEU A 371 -19.73 -7.75 16.16
CA LEU A 371 -19.33 -6.79 15.12
C LEU A 371 -17.90 -7.05 14.65
N THR A 372 -17.75 -7.87 13.62
CA THR A 372 -16.44 -8.37 13.16
C THR A 372 -15.67 -7.33 12.37
N ILE A 373 -14.38 -7.18 12.67
CA ILE A 373 -13.46 -6.25 11.99
C ILE A 373 -12.30 -6.97 11.28
N ASN A 374 -12.04 -8.24 11.63
CA ASN A 374 -10.99 -9.05 11.04
C ASN A 374 -11.30 -10.55 11.18
N SER A 375 -10.92 -11.35 10.18
CA SER A 375 -11.14 -12.80 10.15
C SER A 375 -10.24 -13.49 9.12
N GLN A 376 -9.93 -14.76 9.34
CA GLN A 376 -9.36 -15.65 8.31
C GLN A 376 -9.85 -17.10 8.50
N PRO A 377 -10.05 -17.87 7.41
CA PRO A 377 -10.41 -19.28 7.49
C PRO A 377 -9.26 -20.14 7.99
N ASN A 378 -9.56 -21.35 8.49
CA ASN A 378 -8.54 -22.36 8.64
C ASN A 378 -8.22 -23.00 7.28
N ILE A 379 -6.94 -23.22 7.02
CA ILE A 379 -6.45 -23.84 5.80
C ILE A 379 -5.47 -24.95 6.18
N ASN A 380 -5.75 -26.16 5.71
CA ASN A 380 -4.93 -27.34 5.98
C ASN A 380 -4.11 -27.72 4.74
N GLY A 381 -2.99 -27.03 4.51
CA GLY A 381 -1.99 -27.43 3.52
C GLY A 381 -2.46 -27.29 2.08
N LYS A 382 -3.02 -26.13 1.72
CA LYS A 382 -3.33 -25.83 0.31
C LYS A 382 -2.06 -25.50 -0.48
N PRO A 383 -2.04 -25.71 -1.82
CA PRO A 383 -0.91 -25.30 -2.65
C PRO A 383 -0.59 -23.82 -2.48
N SER A 384 0.69 -23.46 -2.44
CA SER A 384 1.12 -22.04 -2.34
C SER A 384 0.70 -21.18 -3.54
N SER A 385 0.29 -21.81 -4.64
CA SER A 385 -0.26 -21.17 -5.83
C SER A 385 -1.79 -21.07 -5.84
N ASP A 386 -2.47 -21.40 -4.75
CA ASP A 386 -3.93 -21.24 -4.64
C ASP A 386 -4.33 -19.77 -4.89
N PRO A 387 -5.35 -19.49 -5.72
CA PRO A 387 -5.69 -18.11 -6.10
C PRO A 387 -6.37 -17.30 -4.98
N ILE A 388 -6.88 -17.96 -3.94
CA ILE A 388 -7.60 -17.31 -2.83
C ILE A 388 -6.64 -17.06 -1.68
N VAL A 389 -5.89 -18.10 -1.27
CA VAL A 389 -5.05 -18.05 -0.06
C VAL A 389 -3.55 -18.22 -0.33
N GLY A 390 -3.14 -18.53 -1.57
CA GLY A 390 -1.74 -18.79 -1.90
C GLY A 390 -0.84 -17.57 -1.74
N TRP A 391 0.40 -17.81 -1.30
CA TRP A 391 1.48 -16.82 -1.18
C TRP A 391 2.84 -17.51 -1.16
N GLY A 392 3.90 -16.75 -1.38
CA GLY A 392 5.28 -17.23 -1.33
C GLY A 392 5.73 -18.04 -2.55
N PRO A 393 6.87 -18.77 -2.45
CA PRO A 393 7.42 -19.57 -3.55
C PRO A 393 6.46 -20.66 -4.07
N SER A 394 6.54 -21.01 -5.35
CA SER A 394 5.74 -22.12 -5.93
C SER A 394 6.12 -23.48 -5.36
N GLY A 395 5.16 -24.40 -5.41
CA GLY A 395 5.36 -25.81 -5.06
C GLY A 395 5.42 -26.05 -3.55
N GLY A 396 5.05 -25.06 -2.75
CA GLY A 396 4.90 -25.18 -1.30
C GLY A 396 3.46 -25.42 -0.89
N TYR A 397 3.26 -25.44 0.42
CA TYR A 397 1.96 -25.58 1.08
C TYR A 397 1.77 -24.48 2.11
N VAL A 398 0.58 -23.88 2.13
CA VAL A 398 0.19 -22.82 3.07
C VAL A 398 -0.85 -23.32 4.06
N PHE A 399 -0.76 -22.81 5.28
CA PHE A 399 -1.59 -23.21 6.41
C PHE A 399 -2.09 -21.96 7.15
N GLN A 400 -3.31 -22.06 7.68
CA GLN A 400 -3.93 -21.02 8.49
C GLN A 400 -4.72 -21.66 9.65
N LYS A 401 -4.65 -21.06 10.83
CA LYS A 401 -5.62 -21.26 11.93
C LYS A 401 -6.80 -20.31 11.72
N ALA A 402 -8.01 -20.74 12.07
CA ALA A 402 -9.17 -19.86 12.00
C ALA A 402 -9.04 -18.74 13.04
N TYR A 403 -9.37 -17.52 12.63
CA TYR A 403 -9.28 -16.31 13.43
C TYR A 403 -10.58 -15.51 13.32
N LEU A 404 -11.02 -14.94 14.44
CA LEU A 404 -12.15 -14.04 14.48
C LEU A 404 -11.88 -12.90 15.47
N GLU A 405 -12.07 -11.66 15.03
CA GLU A 405 -11.92 -10.45 15.84
C GLU A 405 -13.12 -9.53 15.70
N PHE A 406 -13.69 -9.10 16.82
CA PHE A 406 -14.94 -8.37 16.84
C PHE A 406 -15.15 -7.52 18.09
N PHE A 407 -16.04 -6.53 17.97
CA PHE A 407 -16.62 -5.82 19.11
C PHE A 407 -17.94 -6.47 19.55
N THR A 408 -18.19 -6.56 20.85
CA THR A 408 -19.49 -6.98 21.38
C THR A 408 -19.78 -6.39 22.75
N SER A 409 -21.03 -6.49 23.20
CA SER A 409 -21.50 -5.94 24.46
C SER A 409 -20.93 -6.69 25.68
N ARG A 410 -20.97 -6.03 26.85
CA ARG A 410 -20.51 -6.59 28.12
C ARG A 410 -21.30 -7.84 28.53
N GLU A 411 -22.59 -7.87 28.26
CA GLU A 411 -23.48 -9.00 28.54
C GLU A 411 -23.05 -10.23 27.72
N THR A 412 -22.77 -10.00 26.44
CA THR A 412 -22.30 -11.05 25.52
C THR A 412 -20.95 -11.60 25.94
N VAL A 413 -20.00 -10.75 26.36
CA VAL A 413 -18.72 -11.19 26.93
C VAL A 413 -18.91 -12.04 28.19
N GLY A 414 -19.85 -11.66 29.07
CA GLY A 414 -20.16 -12.42 30.28
C GLY A 414 -20.61 -13.85 30.00
N ALA A 415 -21.43 -14.04 28.96
CA ALA A 415 -21.82 -15.37 28.48
C ALA A 415 -20.67 -16.09 27.75
N LEU A 416 -19.94 -15.38 26.89
CA LEU A 416 -18.82 -15.93 26.11
C LEU A 416 -17.74 -16.52 27.02
N LEU A 417 -17.38 -15.84 28.11
CA LEU A 417 -16.40 -16.33 29.09
C LEU A 417 -16.86 -17.63 29.78
N GLN A 418 -18.16 -17.85 29.96
CA GLN A 418 -18.66 -19.12 30.51
C GLN A 418 -18.58 -20.25 29.49
N VAL A 419 -18.87 -19.95 28.23
CA VAL A 419 -18.75 -20.91 27.11
C VAL A 419 -17.30 -21.29 26.88
N LEU A 420 -16.37 -20.34 26.88
CA LEU A 420 -14.95 -20.55 26.62
C LEU A 420 -14.29 -21.55 27.58
N LYS A 421 -14.82 -21.71 28.81
CA LYS A 421 -14.36 -22.75 29.74
C LYS A 421 -14.45 -24.18 29.17
N LYS A 422 -15.41 -24.43 28.27
CA LYS A 422 -15.55 -25.72 27.57
C LYS A 422 -14.51 -25.89 26.46
N TYR A 423 -14.00 -24.78 25.93
CA TYR A 423 -13.09 -24.71 24.79
C TYR A 423 -11.66 -24.35 25.19
N GLU A 424 -11.35 -24.28 26.49
CA GLU A 424 -10.09 -23.78 27.07
C GLU A 424 -8.82 -24.38 26.43
N LEU A 425 -8.84 -25.67 26.09
CA LEU A 425 -7.69 -26.36 25.51
C LEU A 425 -7.53 -26.14 24.00
N ARG A 426 -8.60 -25.70 23.31
CA ARG A 426 -8.66 -25.58 21.84
C ARG A 426 -8.58 -24.13 21.38
N VAL A 427 -9.29 -23.23 22.07
CA VAL A 427 -9.44 -21.83 21.67
C VAL A 427 -8.54 -20.94 22.52
N ASN A 428 -7.67 -20.17 21.85
CA ASN A 428 -7.05 -19.02 22.50
C ASN A 428 -7.94 -17.80 22.37
N TYR A 429 -8.08 -17.04 23.45
CA TYR A 429 -8.89 -15.83 23.48
C TYR A 429 -8.15 -14.68 24.16
N HIS A 430 -8.47 -13.45 23.73
CA HIS A 430 -8.08 -12.23 24.42
C HIS A 430 -9.21 -11.21 24.29
N ILE A 431 -9.70 -10.74 25.43
CA ILE A 431 -10.83 -9.82 25.57
C ILE A 431 -10.32 -8.58 26.29
N VAL A 432 -10.66 -7.39 25.79
CA VAL A 432 -10.24 -6.12 26.41
C VAL A 432 -11.25 -5.00 26.17
N ASP A 433 -11.45 -4.12 27.16
CA ASP A 433 -12.24 -2.90 27.01
C ASP A 433 -11.36 -1.66 26.73
N VAL A 434 -12.00 -0.52 26.47
CA VAL A 434 -11.29 0.74 26.23
C VAL A 434 -10.41 1.16 27.43
N LYS A 435 -10.83 0.84 28.65
CA LYS A 435 -10.13 1.16 29.91
C LYS A 435 -8.86 0.32 30.10
N GLY A 436 -8.72 -0.76 29.34
CA GLY A 436 -7.59 -1.67 29.37
C GLY A 436 -7.77 -2.85 30.32
N GLU A 437 -8.97 -3.05 30.88
CA GLU A 437 -9.29 -4.28 31.61
C GLU A 437 -9.32 -5.44 30.62
N ASN A 438 -8.42 -6.41 30.80
CA ASN A 438 -8.27 -7.51 29.86
C ASN A 438 -8.23 -8.89 30.53
N ILE A 439 -8.54 -9.92 29.73
CA ILE A 439 -8.38 -11.32 30.11
C ILE A 439 -7.95 -12.12 28.87
N THR A 440 -6.97 -13.01 29.07
CA THR A 440 -6.48 -13.91 28.02
C THR A 440 -5.99 -15.23 28.64
N ASN A 441 -6.08 -16.31 27.86
CA ASN A 441 -5.46 -17.59 28.18
C ASN A 441 -4.17 -17.86 27.39
N ALA A 442 -3.57 -16.81 26.79
CA ALA A 442 -2.30 -16.95 26.09
C ALA A 442 -1.18 -17.39 27.08
N PRO A 443 -0.52 -18.54 26.84
CA PRO A 443 0.45 -19.09 27.77
C PRO A 443 1.66 -18.16 27.86
N GLU A 444 1.96 -17.69 29.08
CA GLU A 444 3.07 -16.75 29.34
C GLU A 444 3.03 -15.47 28.48
N LEU A 445 1.84 -15.09 27.99
CA LEU A 445 1.66 -13.99 27.02
C LEU A 445 2.49 -14.15 25.73
N GLN A 446 2.81 -15.39 25.34
CA GLN A 446 3.56 -15.66 24.12
C GLN A 446 2.70 -15.49 22.85
N PRO A 447 3.30 -15.05 21.73
CA PRO A 447 2.62 -14.98 20.43
C PRO A 447 2.24 -16.37 19.89
N ASN A 448 1.08 -16.47 19.24
CA ASN A 448 0.61 -17.66 18.55
C ASN A 448 0.70 -17.48 17.03
N ALA A 449 1.42 -18.36 16.33
CA ALA A 449 1.46 -18.35 14.87
C ALA A 449 0.15 -18.84 14.27
N VAL A 450 -0.45 -18.04 13.38
CA VAL A 450 -1.76 -18.32 12.78
C VAL A 450 -1.72 -18.48 11.27
N THR A 451 -0.63 -18.07 10.60
CA THR A 451 -0.41 -18.33 9.17
C THR A 451 1.04 -18.72 8.94
N TRP A 452 1.28 -19.82 8.23
CA TRP A 452 2.63 -20.26 7.88
C TRP A 452 2.66 -21.02 6.56
N GLY A 453 3.87 -21.15 5.99
CA GLY A 453 4.11 -21.81 4.72
C GLY A 453 5.35 -22.69 4.77
N ILE A 454 5.27 -23.84 4.11
CA ILE A 454 6.38 -24.78 3.93
C ILE A 454 6.71 -24.83 2.45
N PHE A 455 7.96 -24.51 2.10
CA PHE A 455 8.38 -24.36 0.72
C PHE A 455 9.57 -25.29 0.39
N PRO A 456 9.64 -25.89 -0.81
CA PRO A 456 10.75 -26.75 -1.19
C PRO A 456 12.10 -26.04 -1.10
N GLY A 457 13.06 -26.66 -0.39
CA GLY A 457 14.42 -26.15 -0.27
C GLY A 457 14.57 -24.85 0.54
N ARG A 458 13.59 -24.51 1.39
CA ARG A 458 13.62 -23.32 2.26
C ARG A 458 13.16 -23.67 3.67
N GLU A 459 13.52 -22.83 4.63
CA GLU A 459 12.97 -22.88 5.99
C GLU A 459 11.49 -22.47 6.00
N ILE A 460 10.82 -22.77 7.12
CA ILE A 460 9.42 -22.40 7.33
C ILE A 460 9.30 -20.88 7.47
N ILE A 461 8.30 -20.30 6.82
CA ILE A 461 7.96 -18.87 6.97
C ILE A 461 6.62 -18.79 7.70
N GLN A 462 6.55 -18.00 8.77
CA GLN A 462 5.33 -17.83 9.58
C GLN A 462 4.96 -16.34 9.72
N PRO A 463 4.41 -15.74 8.66
CA PRO A 463 4.35 -14.28 8.53
C PRO A 463 3.27 -13.58 9.35
N THR A 464 2.42 -14.33 10.05
CA THR A 464 1.28 -13.80 10.78
C THR A 464 1.12 -14.46 12.13
N VAL A 465 1.06 -13.63 13.18
CA VAL A 465 0.88 -14.06 14.58
C VAL A 465 -0.26 -13.31 15.25
N VAL A 466 -0.77 -13.88 16.33
CA VAL A 466 -1.62 -13.21 17.32
C VAL A 466 -0.77 -13.02 18.57
N ASP A 467 -0.47 -11.76 18.91
CA ASP A 467 0.40 -11.39 20.03
C ASP A 467 -0.39 -10.59 21.08
N PRO A 468 -0.54 -11.10 22.33
CA PRO A 468 -1.28 -10.42 23.38
C PRO A 468 -0.73 -9.02 23.72
N VAL A 469 0.58 -8.81 23.62
CA VAL A 469 1.20 -7.51 23.92
C VAL A 469 0.86 -6.51 22.83
N SER A 470 1.06 -6.86 21.55
CA SER A 470 0.67 -6.02 20.41
C SER A 470 -0.83 -5.70 20.39
N PHE A 471 -1.69 -6.64 20.84
CA PHE A 471 -3.13 -6.42 20.92
C PHE A 471 -3.51 -5.26 21.83
N MET A 472 -2.75 -5.05 22.92
CA MET A 472 -2.97 -3.93 23.84
C MET A 472 -2.66 -2.56 23.21
N PHE A 473 -1.74 -2.50 22.25
CA PHE A 473 -1.46 -1.29 21.47
C PHE A 473 -2.44 -1.10 20.31
N TRP A 474 -2.92 -2.20 19.73
CA TRP A 474 -3.92 -2.17 18.68
C TRP A 474 -5.27 -1.67 19.20
N LYS A 475 -5.71 -2.13 20.37
CA LYS A 475 -7.02 -1.74 20.92
C LYS A 475 -7.22 -0.22 20.99
N ASP A 476 -6.17 0.54 21.29
CA ASP A 476 -6.27 2.00 21.42
C ASP A 476 -6.66 2.63 20.08
N GLU A 477 -6.07 2.16 18.98
CA GLU A 477 -6.46 2.57 17.63
C GLU A 477 -7.85 2.03 17.27
N ALA A 478 -8.12 0.76 17.55
CA ALA A 478 -9.39 0.12 17.22
C ALA A 478 -10.58 0.83 17.89
N PHE A 479 -10.47 1.20 19.16
CA PHE A 479 -11.47 1.97 19.88
C PHE A 479 -11.54 3.42 19.39
N ALA A 480 -10.40 4.10 19.20
CA ALA A 480 -10.40 5.49 18.73
C ALA A 480 -11.11 5.66 17.37
N LEU A 481 -11.06 4.67 16.47
CA LEU A 481 -11.74 4.70 15.18
C LEU A 481 -13.27 4.81 15.30
N TRP A 482 -13.89 4.30 16.36
CA TRP A 482 -15.33 4.53 16.62
C TRP A 482 -15.65 6.01 16.68
N ILE A 483 -14.85 6.79 17.40
CA ILE A 483 -15.10 8.21 17.62
C ILE A 483 -14.60 9.05 16.44
N GLU A 484 -13.37 8.79 16.00
CA GLU A 484 -12.68 9.63 15.00
C GLU A 484 -13.29 9.51 13.61
N GLN A 485 -13.72 8.30 13.19
CA GLN A 485 -14.29 8.10 11.85
C GLN A 485 -15.82 8.12 11.86
N TRP A 486 -16.48 7.48 12.83
CA TRP A 486 -17.94 7.32 12.82
C TRP A 486 -18.63 8.36 13.70
N GLY A 487 -18.23 8.47 14.96
CA GLY A 487 -18.87 9.35 15.93
C GLY A 487 -18.85 10.81 15.48
N LYS A 488 -17.72 11.30 14.93
CA LYS A 488 -17.56 12.71 14.51
C LYS A 488 -18.34 13.07 13.25
N LEU A 489 -19.02 12.11 12.63
CA LEU A 489 -19.99 12.39 11.57
C LEU A 489 -21.23 13.10 12.13
N TYR A 490 -21.56 12.90 13.40
CA TYR A 490 -22.76 13.47 14.03
C TYR A 490 -22.41 14.64 14.96
N GLU A 491 -23.40 15.50 15.22
CA GLU A 491 -23.27 16.57 16.22
C GLU A 491 -23.09 16.00 17.62
N GLU A 492 -22.32 16.69 18.47
CA GLU A 492 -21.87 16.19 19.78
C GLU A 492 -23.02 15.79 20.73
N GLU A 493 -24.13 16.53 20.68
CA GLU A 493 -25.32 16.31 21.53
C GLU A 493 -26.40 15.45 20.85
N SER A 494 -26.12 14.89 19.66
CA SER A 494 -27.13 14.12 18.91
C SER A 494 -27.33 12.70 19.48
N PRO A 495 -28.54 12.11 19.36
CA PRO A 495 -28.78 10.73 19.74
C PRO A 495 -27.83 9.73 19.04
N SER A 496 -27.54 9.96 17.76
CA SER A 496 -26.60 9.14 16.98
C SER A 496 -25.19 9.14 17.58
N ARG A 497 -24.71 10.31 18.02
CA ARG A 497 -23.41 10.44 18.71
C ARG A 497 -23.40 9.67 20.03
N MET A 498 -24.49 9.76 20.81
CA MET A 498 -24.62 9.04 22.08
C MET A 498 -24.55 7.52 21.90
N ILE A 499 -25.15 6.97 20.83
CA ILE A 499 -25.10 5.52 20.53
C ILE A 499 -23.66 5.08 20.24
N ILE A 500 -22.95 5.78 19.37
CA ILE A 500 -21.55 5.44 19.06
C ILE A 500 -20.65 5.60 20.28
N GLN A 501 -20.87 6.64 21.09
CA GLN A 501 -20.14 6.85 22.34
C GLN A 501 -20.42 5.73 23.35
N TYR A 502 -21.67 5.28 23.46
CA TYR A 502 -22.05 4.16 24.32
C TYR A 502 -21.32 2.86 23.92
N ILE A 503 -21.28 2.55 22.62
CA ILE A 503 -20.54 1.38 22.10
C ILE A 503 -19.06 1.50 22.46
N HIS A 504 -18.43 2.64 22.17
CA HIS A 504 -17.03 2.89 22.50
C HIS A 504 -16.71 2.69 23.99
N ASP A 505 -17.58 3.16 24.88
CA ASP A 505 -17.31 3.17 26.32
C ASP A 505 -17.62 1.85 27.04
N ASN A 506 -18.47 0.99 26.45
CA ASN A 506 -19.00 -0.19 27.14
C ASN A 506 -18.70 -1.53 26.45
N TYR A 507 -18.39 -1.53 25.15
CA TYR A 507 -18.10 -2.77 24.43
C TYR A 507 -16.68 -3.26 24.71
N PHE A 508 -16.47 -4.54 24.45
CA PHE A 508 -15.17 -5.17 24.48
C PHE A 508 -14.72 -5.50 23.06
N LEU A 509 -13.43 -5.37 22.81
CA LEU A 509 -12.75 -5.93 21.66
C LEU A 509 -12.28 -7.34 22.03
N VAL A 510 -12.61 -8.31 21.18
CA VAL A 510 -12.34 -9.73 21.39
C VAL A 510 -11.60 -10.28 20.18
N ASN A 511 -10.53 -11.06 20.39
CA ASN A 511 -9.98 -11.94 19.37
C ASN A 511 -9.99 -13.41 19.83
N LEU A 512 -10.30 -14.31 18.90
CA LEU A 512 -10.39 -15.76 19.10
C LEU A 512 -9.58 -16.48 18.02
N VAL A 513 -8.86 -17.54 18.42
CA VAL A 513 -8.10 -18.43 17.53
C VAL A 513 -8.49 -19.88 17.81
N ASP A 514 -8.89 -20.61 16.77
CA ASP A 514 -9.03 -22.07 16.82
C ASP A 514 -7.68 -22.73 16.49
N ASN A 515 -7.08 -23.42 17.45
CA ASN A 515 -5.78 -24.05 17.25
C ASN A 515 -5.83 -25.32 16.38
N GLU A 516 -6.98 -25.96 16.26
CA GLU A 516 -7.15 -27.23 15.54
C GLU A 516 -7.42 -26.99 14.05
N PHE A 517 -6.43 -26.41 13.35
CA PHE A 517 -6.53 -26.12 11.91
C PHE A 517 -6.89 -27.32 11.00
N PRO A 518 -6.61 -28.60 11.35
CA PRO A 518 -7.05 -29.74 10.52
C PRO A 518 -8.54 -30.04 10.62
N LEU A 519 -9.23 -29.54 11.66
CA LEU A 519 -10.65 -29.79 11.92
C LEU A 519 -11.52 -28.64 11.39
N ASP A 520 -12.83 -28.84 11.37
CA ASP A 520 -13.77 -27.77 11.05
C ASP A 520 -13.71 -26.67 12.12
N ASN A 521 -13.82 -25.42 11.66
CA ASN A 521 -13.74 -24.21 12.48
C ASN A 521 -14.81 -24.23 13.59
N CYS A 522 -14.37 -24.28 14.86
CA CYS A 522 -15.31 -24.29 15.99
C CYS A 522 -15.77 -22.90 16.44
N LEU A 523 -15.19 -21.81 15.93
CA LEU A 523 -15.50 -20.46 16.40
C LEU A 523 -16.97 -20.09 16.18
N TRP A 524 -17.60 -20.61 15.13
CA TRP A 524 -19.04 -20.43 14.90
C TRP A 524 -19.89 -21.08 15.98
N GLN A 525 -19.52 -22.30 16.41
CA GLN A 525 -20.22 -22.99 17.50
C GLN A 525 -20.02 -22.28 18.85
N VAL A 526 -18.84 -21.71 19.09
CA VAL A 526 -18.58 -20.89 20.29
C VAL A 526 -19.54 -19.71 20.38
N VAL A 527 -19.80 -19.04 19.25
CA VAL A 527 -20.74 -17.93 19.18
C VAL A 527 -22.19 -18.40 19.39
N GLU A 528 -22.59 -19.50 18.75
CA GLU A 528 -23.94 -20.08 18.94
C GLU A 528 -24.19 -20.47 20.39
N ASP A 529 -23.26 -21.20 21.03
CA ASP A 529 -23.34 -21.57 22.44
C ASP A 529 -23.47 -20.34 23.36
N THR A 530 -22.88 -19.21 22.96
CA THR A 530 -22.95 -17.93 23.69
C THR A 530 -24.36 -17.34 23.60
N PHE A 531 -24.95 -17.30 22.41
CA PHE A 531 -26.32 -16.81 22.24
C PHE A 531 -27.36 -17.75 22.84
N GLU A 532 -27.15 -19.07 22.80
CA GLU A 532 -27.99 -20.02 23.52
C GLU A 532 -27.98 -19.75 25.02
N LEU A 533 -26.83 -19.41 25.61
CA LEU A 533 -26.73 -19.09 27.03
C LEU A 533 -27.42 -17.77 27.39
N LEU A 534 -27.31 -16.75 26.54
CA LEU A 534 -27.99 -15.46 26.72
C LEU A 534 -29.52 -15.58 26.64
N ASN A 535 -30.02 -16.45 25.76
CA ASN A 535 -31.45 -16.65 25.53
C ASN A 535 -32.11 -17.64 26.51
N ARG A 536 -31.35 -18.25 27.43
CA ARG A 536 -31.95 -19.11 28.47
C ARG A 536 -32.77 -18.26 29.44
N PRO A 537 -34.05 -18.59 29.69
CA PRO A 537 -34.79 -17.97 30.77
C PRO A 537 -34.06 -18.24 32.09
N GLY A 538 -33.81 -17.17 32.87
CA GLY A 538 -33.19 -17.30 34.19
C GLY A 538 -33.97 -18.28 35.07
N PRO A 539 -33.34 -18.90 36.09
CA PRO A 539 -34.06 -19.77 36.99
C PRO A 539 -35.24 -18.98 37.60
N GLU A 540 -36.45 -19.50 37.42
CA GLU A 540 -37.65 -19.01 38.11
C GLU A 540 -37.27 -18.83 39.59
N GLN A 541 -37.40 -17.61 40.10
CA GLN A 541 -37.37 -17.37 41.54
C GLN A 541 -38.53 -18.19 42.12
N GLY A 542 -38.19 -19.39 42.60
CA GLY A 542 -39.10 -20.24 43.36
C GLY A 542 -39.64 -19.42 44.51
N THR A 543 -40.94 -19.16 44.46
CA THR A 543 -41.75 -18.74 45.59
C THR A 543 -41.69 -19.85 46.64
N GLU A 544 -40.68 -19.83 47.51
CA GLU A 544 -40.75 -20.51 48.79
C GLU A 544 -41.75 -19.76 49.66
N THR A 545 -42.99 -20.24 49.61
CA THR A 545 -43.96 -20.07 50.67
C THR A 545 -43.66 -21.11 51.74
N LEU A 546 -43.30 -20.65 52.94
CA LEU A 546 -43.85 -21.11 54.22
C LEU A 546 -43.55 -20.08 55.31
#